data_AF-G8I2M4-F1
#
_entry.id   AF-G8I2M4-F1
#
_cell.length_a   1.000
_cell.length_b   1.000
_cell.length_c   1.000
_cell.angle_alpha   90.00
_cell.angle_beta   90.00
_cell.angle_gamma   90.00
#
_symmetry.space_group_name_H-M   'P 1'
#
loop_
_entity.id
_entity.type
_entity.pdbx_description
1 polymer ?
#
loop_
_entity_poly.entity_id
_entity_poly.type
_entity_poly.pdbx_seq_one_letter_code
_entity_poly.pdbx_strand_id
1 'polypeptide(L)'
;SGRIDRGTVKVGDEVEIVGLHEDVLKSTVTGLEMFPKTLDLGEAGDNVGALLRGVNREQVVRGQVLAKPGSIQTHKKFKGEVYILSKEEG
;
A
#
# COMPACT_ATOMS: atom_id res chain seq x y z
N SER A 1 3.37 7.63 -1.41
CA SER A 1 2.46 7.59 -2.57
C SER A 1 2.51 6.21 -3.19
N GLY A 2 1.47 5.84 -3.93
CA GLY A 2 1.38 4.56 -4.61
C GLY A 2 0.19 4.52 -5.56
N ARG A 3 0.12 3.46 -6.36
CA ARG A 3 -1.05 3.15 -7.18
C ARG A 3 -1.99 2.25 -6.37
N ILE A 4 -3.27 2.56 -6.36
CA ILE A 4 -4.28 1.69 -5.75
C ILE A 4 -4.40 0.44 -6.63
N ASP A 5 -4.02 -0.71 -6.09
CA ASP A 5 -3.99 -1.97 -6.84
C ASP A 5 -5.40 -2.53 -7.05
N ARG A 6 -6.22 -2.55 -6.00
CA ARG A 6 -7.59 -3.06 -6.02
C ARG A 6 -8.46 -2.40 -4.95
N GLY A 7 -9.77 -2.41 -5.19
CA GLY A 7 -10.76 -1.86 -4.26
C GLY A 7 -10.81 -0.33 -4.29
N THR A 8 -11.30 0.24 -3.20
CA THR A 8 -11.45 1.69 -3.01
C THR A 8 -11.01 2.09 -1.61
N VAL A 9 -10.65 3.36 -1.43
CA VAL A 9 -10.29 3.95 -0.13
C VAL A 9 -10.88 5.34 -0.01
N LYS A 10 -11.50 5.66 1.13
CA LYS A 10 -12.08 6.96 1.42
C LYS A 10 -11.35 7.66 2.54
N VAL A 11 -11.44 8.99 2.56
CA VAL A 11 -11.05 9.75 3.75
C VAL A 11 -11.90 9.31 4.93
N GLY A 12 -11.25 8.96 6.04
CA GLY A 12 -11.87 8.39 7.24
C GLY A 12 -11.74 6.88 7.36
N ASP A 13 -11.35 6.16 6.31
CA ASP A 13 -11.18 4.70 6.38
C ASP A 13 -9.99 4.32 7.28
N GLU A 14 -10.19 3.27 8.07
CA GLU A 14 -9.11 2.59 8.78
C GLU A 14 -8.33 1.69 7.82
N VAL A 15 -7.01 1.70 7.96
CA VAL A 15 -6.08 0.90 7.15
C VAL A 15 -5.01 0.28 8.03
N GLU A 16 -4.50 -0.86 7.59
CA GLU A 16 -3.31 -1.50 8.11
C GLU A 16 -2.13 -1.25 7.17
N ILE A 17 -0.97 -0.95 7.75
CA ILE A 17 0.32 -0.86 7.07
C ILE A 17 1.01 -2.21 7.27
N VAL A 18 1.13 -2.97 6.18
CA VAL A 18 1.49 -4.39 6.21
C VAL A 18 2.76 -4.64 5.39
N GLY A 19 3.61 -5.53 5.88
CA GLY A 19 4.82 -6.00 5.18
C GLY A 19 6.12 -5.41 5.73
N LEU A 20 7.22 -6.10 5.44
CA LEU A 20 8.62 -5.78 5.79
C LEU A 20 8.97 -5.70 7.28
N HIS A 21 8.04 -5.26 8.13
CA HIS A 21 8.13 -5.32 9.59
C HIS A 21 7.26 -6.46 10.12
N GLU A 22 7.58 -6.98 11.30
CA GLU A 22 6.78 -8.02 11.95
C GLU A 22 5.46 -7.47 12.49
N ASP A 23 5.49 -6.23 13.01
CA ASP A 23 4.31 -5.55 13.53
C ASP A 23 3.49 -4.92 12.41
N VAL A 24 2.16 -5.11 12.50
CA VAL A 24 1.18 -4.43 11.65
C VAL A 24 0.74 -3.15 12.35
N LEU A 25 0.98 -2.01 11.71
CA LEU A 25 0.53 -0.72 12.21
C LEU A 25 -0.87 -0.41 11.70
N LYS A 26 -1.73 0.15 12.57
CA LYS A 26 -3.06 0.65 12.19
C LYS A 26 -3.05 2.17 12.13
N SER A 27 -3.77 2.71 11.15
CA SER A 27 -3.94 4.14 10.97
C SER A 27 -5.28 4.45 10.34
N THR A 28 -5.67 5.72 10.37
CA THR A 28 -6.81 6.25 9.61
C THR A 28 -6.29 7.10 8.46
N VAL A 29 -6.91 6.98 7.29
CA VAL A 29 -6.65 7.88 6.14
C VAL A 29 -7.33 9.21 6.42
N THR A 30 -6.56 10.30 6.44
CA THR A 30 -7.09 11.66 6.71
C THR A 30 -7.14 12.55 5.47
N GLY A 31 -6.57 12.09 4.37
CA GLY A 31 -6.59 12.80 3.09
C GLY A 31 -6.06 11.94 1.97
N LEU A 32 -6.55 12.18 0.76
CA LEU A 32 -6.08 11.56 -0.47
C LEU A 32 -5.76 12.66 -1.49
N GLU A 33 -4.60 12.55 -2.12
CA GLU A 33 -4.11 13.56 -3.07
C GLU A 33 -3.63 12.89 -4.36
N MET A 34 -4.15 13.35 -5.49
CA MET A 34 -3.67 13.02 -6.83
C MET A 34 -3.32 14.34 -7.51
N PHE A 35 -2.04 14.68 -7.60
CA PHE A 35 -1.62 16.00 -8.05
C PHE A 35 -2.27 16.43 -9.38
N PRO A 36 -2.92 17.61 -9.47
CA PRO A 36 -3.05 18.67 -8.45
C PRO A 36 -4.38 18.68 -7.66
N LYS A 37 -5.10 17.56 -7.57
CA LYS A 37 -6.43 17.43 -6.96
C LYS A 37 -6.40 16.71 -5.60
N THR A 38 -7.23 17.17 -4.67
CA THR A 38 -7.63 16.39 -3.49
C THR A 38 -8.79 15.48 -3.87
N LEU A 39 -8.84 14.28 -3.29
CA LEU A 39 -9.88 13.28 -3.53
C LEU A 39 -10.57 12.90 -2.22
N ASP A 40 -11.88 12.70 -2.25
CA ASP A 40 -12.64 12.11 -1.13
C ASP A 40 -12.65 10.57 -1.19
N LEU A 41 -12.49 10.03 -2.41
CA LEU A 41 -12.48 8.60 -2.75
C LEU A 41 -11.36 8.35 -3.76
N GLY A 42 -10.51 7.36 -3.49
CA GLY A 42 -9.59 6.79 -4.45
C GLY A 42 -10.05 5.41 -4.89
N GLU A 43 -9.85 5.09 -6.17
CA GLU A 43 -10.25 3.82 -6.78
C GLU A 43 -9.07 3.10 -7.44
N ALA A 44 -9.24 1.81 -7.71
CA ALA A 44 -8.21 1.00 -8.35
C ALA A 44 -7.72 1.65 -9.66
N GLY A 45 -6.40 1.78 -9.78
CA GLY A 45 -5.75 2.47 -10.90
C GLY A 45 -5.22 3.86 -10.56
N ASP A 46 -5.78 4.54 -9.56
CA ASP A 46 -5.38 5.89 -9.18
C ASP A 46 -3.99 5.92 -8.57
N ASN A 47 -3.18 6.91 -8.97
CA ASN A 47 -1.90 7.22 -8.34
C ASN A 47 -2.13 8.30 -7.28
N VAL A 48 -2.03 7.92 -6.00
CA VAL A 48 -2.37 8.82 -4.89
C VAL A 48 -1.26 8.91 -3.83
N GLY A 49 -1.18 10.06 -3.18
CA GLY A 49 -0.66 10.19 -1.83
C GLY A 49 -1.80 9.98 -0.83
N ALA A 50 -1.57 9.16 0.20
CA ALA A 50 -2.49 9.00 1.31
C ALA A 50 -1.86 9.62 2.56
N LEU A 51 -2.57 10.54 3.20
CA LEU A 51 -2.19 11.11 4.49
C LEU A 51 -2.68 10.19 5.60
N LEU A 52 -1.78 9.79 6.50
CA LEU A 52 -2.03 8.82 7.55
C LEU A 52 -1.96 9.49 8.92
N ARG A 53 -2.99 9.29 9.75
CA ARG A 53 -3.05 9.86 11.10
C ARG A 53 -2.00 9.23 12.01
N GLY A 54 -1.14 10.07 12.59
CA GLY A 54 -0.22 9.64 13.66
C GLY A 54 0.89 8.71 13.19
N VAL A 55 1.17 8.67 11.89
CA VAL A 55 2.23 7.86 11.31
C VAL A 55 3.35 8.77 10.83
N ASN A 56 4.53 8.63 11.43
CA ASN A 56 5.73 9.35 11.02
C ASN A 56 6.39 8.69 9.81
N ARG A 57 7.22 9.46 9.09
CA ARG A 57 7.89 9.00 7.86
C ARG A 57 8.81 7.79 8.13
N GLU A 58 9.42 7.72 9.30
CA GLU A 58 10.34 6.66 9.71
C GLU A 58 9.61 5.33 9.98
N GLN A 59 8.28 5.39 10.20
CA GLN A 59 7.45 4.21 10.47
C GLN A 59 6.96 3.52 9.19
N VAL A 60 7.13 4.15 8.02
CA VAL A 60 6.69 3.61 6.73
C VAL A 60 7.85 3.57 5.75
N VAL A 61 8.07 2.40 5.17
CA VAL A 61 9.12 2.19 4.16
C VAL A 61 8.52 1.73 2.84
N ARG A 62 9.21 2.05 1.74
CA ARG A 62 8.81 1.60 0.41
C ARG A 62 8.81 0.07 0.36
N GLY A 63 7.74 -0.50 -0.19
CA GLY A 63 7.52 -1.95 -0.27
C GLY A 63 6.47 -2.47 0.71
N GLN A 64 6.06 -1.66 1.70
CA GLN A 64 4.86 -1.94 2.49
C GLN A 64 3.58 -1.63 1.70
N VAL A 65 2.47 -2.20 2.16
CA VAL A 65 1.15 -2.07 1.54
C VAL A 65 0.16 -1.48 2.55
N LEU A 66 -0.66 -0.53 2.10
CA LEU A 66 -1.85 -0.11 2.83
C LEU A 66 -3.02 -1.02 2.45
N ALA A 67 -3.65 -1.65 3.43
CA ALA A 67 -4.71 -2.61 3.20
C ALA A 67 -5.89 -2.39 4.16
N LYS A 68 -7.08 -2.84 3.76
CA LYS A 68 -8.21 -2.93 4.69
C LYS A 68 -7.83 -3.83 5.87
N PRO A 69 -8.15 -3.46 7.13
CA PRO A 69 -7.76 -4.26 8.29
C PRO A 69 -8.17 -5.73 8.17
N GLY A 70 -7.22 -6.64 8.41
CA GLY A 70 -7.42 -8.09 8.34
C GLY A 70 -7.57 -8.68 6.93
N SER A 71 -7.47 -7.87 5.87
CA SER A 71 -7.66 -8.34 4.49
C SER A 71 -6.41 -8.97 3.85
N ILE A 72 -5.23 -8.73 4.42
CA ILE A 72 -3.95 -9.25 3.93
C ILE A 72 -3.16 -9.83 5.10
N GLN A 73 -2.54 -10.98 4.88
CA GLN A 73 -1.56 -11.59 5.79
C GLN A 73 -0.20 -11.64 5.11
N THR A 74 0.87 -11.46 5.88
CA THR A 74 2.25 -11.58 5.37
C THR A 74 2.70 -13.03 5.39
N HIS A 75 3.51 -13.42 4.42
CA HIS A 75 4.03 -14.78 4.30
C HIS A 75 5.56 -14.74 4.09
N LYS A 76 6.28 -15.60 4.81
CA LYS A 76 7.75 -15.75 4.69
C LYS A 76 8.15 -16.93 3.79
N LYS A 77 7.21 -17.82 3.45
CA LYS A 77 7.44 -19.01 2.63
C LYS A 77 6.34 -19.11 1.58
N PHE A 78 6.73 -19.34 0.34
CA PHE A 78 5.82 -19.52 -0.79
C PHE A 78 6.43 -20.50 -1.80
N LYS A 79 5.58 -21.02 -2.70
CA LYS A 79 6.01 -21.71 -3.91
C LYS A 79 5.82 -20.75 -5.08
N GLY A 80 6.79 -20.68 -5.98
CA GLY A 80 6.73 -19.83 -7.16
C GLY A 80 7.40 -20.52 -8.33
N GLU A 81 6.93 -20.20 -9.53
CA GLU A 81 7.57 -20.59 -10.78
C GLU A 81 8.51 -19.47 -11.22
N VAL A 82 9.71 -19.84 -11.67
CA VAL A 82 10.76 -18.89 -12.05
C VAL A 82 11.23 -19.21 -13.46
N TYR A 83 11.24 -18.21 -14.32
CA TYR A 83 11.88 -18.27 -15.63
C TYR A 83 13.26 -17.61 -15.55
N ILE A 84 14.30 -18.31 -16.00
CA ILE A 84 15.67 -17.82 -16.00
C ILE A 84 15.98 -17.29 -17.40
N LEU A 85 16.17 -15.97 -17.50
CA LEU A 85 16.51 -15.30 -18.75
C LEU A 85 17.87 -15.79 -19.28
N SER A 86 17.96 -15.93 -20.60
CA SER A 86 19.25 -16.13 -21.26
C SER A 86 20.07 -14.84 -21.23
N LYS A 87 21.37 -14.93 -21.55
CA LYS A 87 22.24 -13.76 -21.65
C LYS A 87 21.79 -12.81 -22.77
N GLU A 88 21.20 -13.33 -23.83
CA GLU A 88 20.76 -12.57 -25.01
C GLU A 88 19.46 -11.79 -24.75
N GLU A 89 18.66 -12.21 -23.76
CA GLU A 89 17.41 -11.57 -23.35
C GLU A 89 17.63 -10.41 -22.34
N GLY A 90 18.84 -10.26 -21.77
CA GLY A 90 19.14 -9.37 -20.63
C GLY A 90 20.25 -8.34 -20.84
#